data_AF-A0A6P3GNQ3-F1
#
_entry.id   AF-A0A6P3GNQ3-F1
#
_cell.length_a   1.000
_cell.length_b   1.000
_cell.length_c   1.000
_cell.angle_alpha   90.00
_cell.angle_beta   90.00
_cell.angle_gamma   90.00
#
_symmetry.space_group_name_H-M   'P 1'
#
loop_
_entity.id
_entity.type
_entity.pdbx_description
1 polymer ?
#
loop_
_entity_poly.entity_id
_entity_poly.type
_entity_poly.pdbx_seq_one_letter_code
_entity_poly.pdbx_strand_id
1 'polypeptide(L)'
;MSVRCQQSPVLAGSATLAALGALVLYLAEPSGYGKYSENLMPVAIRLPARAAWFLQELPSFAVPAGILAGQPSSLRGPPATVLLGLFCAHYFHRTFVYSLLTRGRPFPVVFLFRGFVFCMGNGLLQGYYLVYCAEYPAEWYTDIRFSLGIFLFILGMGINIHSDYILRQLRKPGEIIYRIPQGGLFTYVSGANFLDSTSRCLMTTPSLEEPSFHSSFKETKEQGNKAPTILLKIIKLLNL
;
A
#
# COMPACT_ATOMS: atom_id res chain seq x y z
N MET A 1 -21.72 25.16 -8.08
CA MET A 1 -20.66 26.05 -7.55
C MET A 1 -19.32 25.42 -7.88
N SER A 2 -18.47 26.09 -8.66
CA SER A 2 -17.11 25.59 -8.95
C SER A 2 -16.26 25.76 -7.70
N VAL A 3 -16.00 24.67 -6.98
CA VAL A 3 -15.08 24.70 -5.82
C VAL A 3 -13.68 24.92 -6.38
N ARG A 4 -13.04 26.04 -6.01
CA ARG A 4 -11.67 26.34 -6.42
C ARG A 4 -10.69 25.44 -5.66
N CYS A 5 -9.74 24.81 -6.35
CA CYS A 5 -8.70 24.00 -5.72
C CYS A 5 -7.95 24.83 -4.66
N GLN A 6 -7.91 24.34 -3.43
CA GLN A 6 -7.02 24.85 -2.40
C GLN A 6 -5.73 24.02 -2.42
N GLN A 7 -4.64 24.61 -2.89
CA GLN A 7 -3.36 23.90 -3.02
C GLN A 7 -2.66 23.66 -1.67
N SER A 8 -2.82 24.56 -0.71
CA SER A 8 -2.19 24.45 0.62
C SER A 8 -2.48 23.13 1.35
N PRO A 9 -3.75 22.67 1.49
CA PRO A 9 -4.03 21.38 2.14
C PRO A 9 -3.50 20.18 1.34
N VAL A 10 -3.46 20.26 0.00
CA VAL A 10 -2.92 19.19 -0.85
C VAL A 10 -1.41 19.04 -0.61
N LEU A 11 -0.68 20.15 -0.60
CA LEU A 11 0.77 20.16 -0.34
C LEU A 11 1.08 19.67 1.07
N ALA A 12 0.36 20.16 2.08
CA ALA A 12 0.53 19.72 3.47
C ALA A 12 0.23 18.22 3.64
N GLY A 13 -0.85 17.72 3.02
CA GLY A 13 -1.19 16.31 3.03
C GLY A 13 -0.11 15.44 2.38
N SER A 14 0.39 15.86 1.22
CA SER A 14 1.45 15.15 0.49
C SER A 14 2.77 15.12 1.28
N ALA A 15 3.16 16.26 1.87
CA ALA A 15 4.34 16.35 2.73
C ALA A 15 4.23 15.47 3.97
N THR A 16 3.04 15.40 4.57
CA THR A 16 2.79 14.55 5.75
C THR A 16 2.93 13.07 5.39
N LEU A 17 2.38 12.63 4.26
CA LEU A 17 2.53 11.25 3.79
C LEU A 17 4.01 10.90 3.50
N ALA A 18 4.74 11.81 2.85
CA ALA A 18 6.17 11.62 2.58
C ALA A 18 6.98 11.55 3.88
N ALA A 19 6.72 12.44 4.84
CA ALA A 19 7.38 12.44 6.14
C ALA A 19 7.08 11.18 6.95
N LEU A 20 5.83 10.70 6.93
CA LEU A 20 5.44 9.43 7.55
C LEU A 20 6.18 8.24 6.91
N GLY A 21 6.29 8.21 5.58
CA GLY A 21 7.06 7.20 4.87
C GLY A 21 8.54 7.21 5.26
N ALA A 22 9.15 8.40 5.28
CA ALA A 22 10.55 8.58 5.70
C ALA A 22 10.77 8.17 7.17
N LEU A 23 9.83 8.50 8.06
CA LEU A 23 9.90 8.11 9.47
C LEU A 23 9.84 6.59 9.64
N VAL A 24 8.97 5.90 8.89
CA VAL A 24 8.89 4.44 8.93
C VAL A 24 10.20 3.80 8.46
N LEU A 25 10.82 4.34 7.40
CA LEU A 25 12.13 3.89 6.94
C LEU A 25 13.23 4.15 7.98
N TYR A 26 13.21 5.33 8.61
CA TYR A 26 14.18 5.71 9.64
C TYR A 26 14.09 4.81 10.88
N LEU A 27 12.87 4.49 11.32
CA LEU A 27 12.67 3.64 12.49
C LEU A 27 13.12 2.19 12.23
N ALA A 28 13.14 1.72 10.98
CA ALA A 28 13.57 0.39 10.56
C ALA A 28 12.95 -0.80 11.32
N GLU A 29 11.96 -0.55 12.19
CA GLU A 29 11.28 -1.56 12.97
C GLU A 29 10.06 -2.10 12.19
N PRO A 30 9.94 -3.43 12.06
CA PRO A 30 8.77 -4.01 11.43
C PRO A 30 7.53 -3.70 12.27
N SER A 31 6.46 -3.30 11.59
CA SER A 31 5.17 -3.06 12.23
C SER A 31 4.73 -4.31 13.03
N GLY A 32 4.45 -4.13 14.32
CA GLY A 32 4.15 -5.20 15.29
C GLY A 32 2.82 -5.96 15.10
N TYR A 33 2.41 -6.21 13.85
CA TYR A 33 1.27 -7.05 13.50
C TYR A 33 1.70 -8.23 12.61
N GLY A 34 0.82 -9.24 12.46
CA GLY A 34 1.09 -10.38 11.59
C GLY A 34 2.20 -11.31 12.13
N LYS A 35 3.34 -11.39 11.41
CA LYS A 35 4.49 -12.22 11.80
C LYS A 35 5.19 -11.68 13.05
N TYR A 36 5.25 -10.35 13.18
CA TYR A 36 5.92 -9.63 14.26
C TYR A 36 4.94 -9.24 15.39
N SER A 37 3.77 -9.88 15.45
CA SER A 37 2.85 -9.68 16.57
C SER A 37 3.43 -10.34 17.82
N GLU A 38 3.98 -9.53 18.72
CA GLU A 38 4.39 -10.01 20.04
C GLU A 38 3.17 -10.30 20.93
N ASN A 39 3.30 -11.27 21.83
CA ASN A 39 2.24 -11.66 22.77
C ASN A 39 2.00 -10.63 23.89
N LEU A 40 2.71 -9.49 23.86
CA LEU A 40 2.72 -8.47 24.93
C LEU A 40 1.41 -7.69 25.07
N MET A 41 0.58 -7.63 24.03
CA MET A 41 -0.70 -6.90 24.09
C MET A 41 -1.87 -7.80 24.51
N PRO A 42 -2.68 -7.40 25.52
CA PRO A 42 -3.82 -8.17 26.00
C PRO A 42 -4.75 -8.60 24.85
N VAL A 43 -5.26 -9.83 24.91
CA VAL A 43 -6.20 -10.39 23.92
C VAL A 43 -7.43 -9.49 23.73
N ALA A 44 -7.84 -8.74 24.77
CA ALA A 44 -8.96 -7.80 24.75
C ALA A 44 -8.79 -6.60 23.79
N ILE A 45 -7.57 -6.32 23.31
CA ILE A 45 -7.29 -5.20 22.38
C ILE A 45 -7.09 -5.73 20.94
N ARG A 46 -7.57 -6.93 20.63
CA ARG A 46 -7.41 -7.56 19.31
C ARG A 46 -8.76 -7.85 18.67
N LEU A 47 -8.89 -7.47 17.40
CA LEU A 47 -10.07 -7.76 16.59
C LEU A 47 -9.80 -8.92 15.62
N PRO A 48 -10.83 -9.65 15.17
CA PRO A 48 -10.69 -10.60 14.07
C PRO A 48 -10.06 -9.90 12.86
N ALA A 49 -9.05 -10.54 12.24
CA ALA A 49 -8.30 -9.95 11.13
C ALA A 49 -9.22 -9.41 10.03
N ARG A 50 -10.30 -10.13 9.71
CA ARG A 50 -11.26 -9.74 8.68
C ARG A 50 -11.91 -8.38 8.97
N ALA A 51 -12.40 -8.20 10.20
CA ALA A 51 -13.02 -6.95 10.63
C ALA A 51 -11.99 -5.82 10.69
N ALA A 52 -10.78 -6.10 11.17
CA ALA A 52 -9.74 -5.09 11.26
C ALA A 52 -9.30 -4.56 9.89
N TRP A 53 -9.02 -5.46 8.94
CA TRP A 53 -8.65 -5.08 7.57
C TRP A 53 -9.81 -4.40 6.84
N PHE A 54 -11.04 -4.83 7.07
CA PHE A 54 -12.23 -4.20 6.49
C PHE A 54 -12.37 -2.75 6.99
N LEU A 55 -12.37 -2.54 8.31
CA LEU A 55 -12.51 -1.22 8.91
C LEU A 55 -11.35 -0.30 8.53
N GLN A 56 -10.12 -0.81 8.51
CA GLN A 56 -8.93 -0.03 8.18
C GLN A 56 -8.96 0.51 6.74
N GLU A 57 -9.32 -0.33 5.76
CA GLU A 57 -9.22 0.02 4.33
C GLU A 57 -10.48 0.70 3.78
N LEU A 58 -11.62 0.55 4.47
CA LEU A 58 -12.92 1.12 4.07
C LEU A 58 -12.89 2.64 3.77
N PRO A 59 -12.23 3.51 4.55
CA PRO A 59 -12.21 4.95 4.28
C PRO A 59 -11.60 5.29 2.92
N SER A 60 -10.56 4.57 2.49
CA SER A 60 -9.93 4.79 1.19
C SER A 60 -10.81 4.35 0.01
N PHE A 61 -11.84 3.53 0.24
CA PHE A 61 -12.88 3.27 -0.77
C PHE A 61 -14.02 4.28 -0.67
N ALA A 62 -14.61 4.41 0.52
CA ALA A 62 -15.85 5.14 0.74
C ALA A 62 -15.73 6.63 0.43
N VAL A 63 -14.61 7.26 0.79
CA VAL A 63 -14.39 8.69 0.55
C VAL A 63 -14.26 8.99 -0.95
N PRO A 64 -13.32 8.39 -1.70
CA PRO A 64 -13.24 8.52 -3.16
C PRO A 64 -14.54 8.15 -3.90
N ALA A 65 -15.21 7.08 -3.49
CA ALA A 65 -16.46 6.66 -4.11
C ALA A 65 -17.58 7.69 -3.90
N GLY A 66 -17.67 8.28 -2.70
CA GLY A 66 -18.61 9.35 -2.41
C GLY A 66 -18.33 10.61 -3.23
N ILE A 67 -17.05 10.98 -3.40
CA ILE A 67 -16.63 12.10 -4.24
C ILE A 67 -17.00 11.84 -5.71
N LEU A 68 -16.77 10.62 -6.20
CA LEU A 68 -17.08 10.20 -7.57
C LEU A 68 -18.60 10.19 -7.83
N ALA A 69 -19.41 9.75 -6.87
CA ALA A 69 -20.86 9.75 -6.97
C ALA A 69 -21.47 11.17 -7.07
N GLY A 70 -20.76 12.18 -6.57
CA GLY A 70 -21.13 13.58 -6.73
C GLY A 70 -20.78 14.19 -8.09
N GLN A 71 -20.07 13.47 -8.97
CA GLN A 71 -19.68 13.95 -10.29
C GLN A 71 -20.71 13.57 -11.37
N PRO A 72 -20.92 14.41 -12.40
CA PRO A 72 -21.79 14.07 -13.51
C PRO A 72 -21.25 12.83 -14.26
N SER A 73 -22.12 11.83 -14.44
CA SER A 73 -21.80 10.54 -15.05
C SER A 73 -21.65 10.64 -16.57
N SER A 74 -20.45 11.02 -17.04
CA SER A 74 -20.08 10.87 -18.45
C SER A 74 -19.08 9.73 -18.62
N LEU A 75 -19.36 8.78 -19.52
CA LEU A 75 -18.44 7.71 -19.93
C LEU A 75 -17.16 8.28 -20.59
N ARG A 76 -17.21 9.53 -21.08
CA ARG A 76 -16.07 10.33 -21.56
C ARG A 76 -15.81 11.48 -20.59
N GLY A 77 -15.74 11.17 -19.29
CA GLY A 77 -15.38 12.13 -18.26
C GLY A 77 -13.90 12.53 -18.38
N PRO A 78 -13.46 13.54 -17.62
CA PRO A 78 -12.04 13.90 -17.53
C PRO A 78 -11.17 12.67 -17.19
N PRO A 79 -9.93 12.57 -17.69
CA PRO A 79 -9.03 11.46 -17.35
C PRO A 79 -8.90 11.22 -15.84
N ALA A 80 -9.02 12.28 -15.05
CA ALA A 80 -9.03 12.23 -13.59
C ALA A 80 -10.10 11.31 -12.99
N THR A 81 -11.32 11.27 -13.56
CA THR A 81 -12.41 10.43 -13.05
C THR A 81 -12.14 8.96 -13.34
N VAL A 82 -11.47 8.64 -14.44
CA VAL A 82 -11.03 7.28 -14.77
C VAL A 82 -9.97 6.81 -13.79
N LEU A 83 -8.96 7.65 -13.51
CA LEU A 83 -7.91 7.34 -12.52
C LEU A 83 -8.48 7.15 -11.11
N LEU A 84 -9.43 8.01 -10.71
CA LEU A 84 -10.14 7.86 -9.44
C LEU A 84 -10.99 6.58 -9.41
N GLY A 85 -11.61 6.22 -10.53
CA GLY A 85 -12.34 4.96 -10.69
C GLY A 85 -11.45 3.73 -10.50
N LEU A 86 -10.24 3.74 -11.07
CA LEU A 86 -9.24 2.69 -10.87
C LEU A 86 -8.80 2.59 -9.40
N PHE A 87 -8.56 3.72 -8.74
CA PHE A 87 -8.29 3.77 -7.30
C PHE A 87 -9.44 3.15 -6.49
N CYS A 88 -10.69 3.52 -6.78
CA CYS A 88 -11.88 2.94 -6.15
C CYS A 88 -12.00 1.43 -6.40
N ALA A 89 -11.77 0.96 -7.63
CA ALA A 89 -11.85 -0.45 -7.98
C ALA A 89 -10.81 -1.28 -7.21
N HIS A 90 -9.61 -0.75 -7.06
CA HIS A 90 -8.56 -1.37 -6.25
C HIS A 90 -8.94 -1.49 -4.78
N TYR A 91 -9.37 -0.39 -4.17
CA TYR A 91 -9.79 -0.40 -2.78
C TYR A 91 -11.09 -1.17 -2.55
N PHE A 92 -11.95 -1.31 -3.55
CA PHE A 92 -13.09 -2.22 -3.53
C PHE A 92 -12.63 -3.68 -3.39
N HIS A 93 -11.70 -4.12 -4.25
CA HIS A 93 -11.12 -5.46 -4.13
C HIS A 93 -10.46 -5.64 -2.75
N ARG A 94 -9.66 -4.68 -2.31
CA ARG A 94 -8.95 -4.79 -1.02
C ARG A 94 -9.89 -4.83 0.19
N THR A 95 -10.96 -4.03 0.18
CA THR A 95 -11.90 -3.92 1.29
C THR A 95 -12.92 -5.05 1.30
N PHE A 96 -13.57 -5.34 0.18
CA PHE A 96 -14.68 -6.31 0.13
C PHE A 96 -14.23 -7.72 -0.24
N VAL A 97 -13.15 -7.89 -1.00
CA VAL A 97 -12.69 -9.22 -1.41
C VAL A 97 -11.57 -9.71 -0.51
N TYR A 98 -10.47 -8.95 -0.40
CA TYR A 98 -9.31 -9.37 0.40
C TYR A 98 -9.63 -9.41 1.90
N SER A 99 -10.18 -8.33 2.48
CA SER A 99 -10.44 -8.30 3.93
C SER A 99 -11.48 -9.34 4.37
N LEU A 100 -12.48 -9.66 3.55
CA LEU A 100 -13.46 -10.71 3.90
C LEU A 100 -12.85 -12.13 3.81
N LEU A 101 -11.90 -12.32 2.90
CA LEU A 101 -11.25 -13.62 2.65
C LEU A 101 -9.93 -13.81 3.42
N THR A 102 -9.45 -12.80 4.15
CA THR A 102 -8.18 -12.90 4.86
C THR A 102 -8.24 -13.95 5.98
N ARG A 103 -7.14 -14.71 6.09
CA ARG A 103 -6.91 -15.76 7.10
C ARG A 103 -5.74 -15.35 8.01
N GLY A 104 -5.85 -14.15 8.55
CA GLY A 104 -4.84 -13.52 9.42
C GLY A 104 -5.03 -13.84 10.91
N ARG A 105 -3.98 -13.60 11.69
CA ARG A 105 -4.04 -13.60 13.16
C ARG A 105 -4.85 -12.40 13.66
N PRO A 106 -5.42 -12.46 14.89
CA PRO A 106 -6.08 -11.30 15.50
C PRO A 106 -5.21 -10.05 15.42
N PHE A 107 -5.80 -8.94 15.00
CA PHE A 107 -5.10 -7.70 14.66
C PHE A 107 -5.23 -6.68 15.81
N PRO A 108 -4.14 -6.06 16.28
CA PRO A 108 -4.23 -5.10 17.38
C PRO A 108 -4.96 -3.81 16.98
N VAL A 109 -5.87 -3.33 17.83
CA VAL A 109 -6.72 -2.14 17.56
C VAL A 109 -5.90 -0.87 17.35
N VAL A 110 -4.75 -0.72 18.02
CA VAL A 110 -3.87 0.45 17.84
C VAL A 110 -3.40 0.59 16.40
N PHE A 111 -3.03 -0.51 15.75
CA PHE A 111 -2.62 -0.49 14.34
C PHE A 111 -3.82 -0.26 13.41
N LEU A 112 -5.01 -0.74 13.79
CA LEU A 112 -6.23 -0.48 13.03
C LEU A 112 -6.51 1.02 13.00
N PHE A 113 -6.47 1.69 14.15
CA PHE A 113 -6.72 3.12 14.23
C PHE A 113 -5.71 3.93 13.42
N ARG A 114 -4.41 3.62 13.53
CA ARG A 114 -3.35 4.26 12.73
C ARG A 114 -3.60 4.07 11.24
N GLY A 115 -3.92 2.84 10.82
CA GLY A 115 -4.21 2.51 9.43
C GLY A 115 -5.49 3.19 8.92
N PHE A 116 -6.52 3.30 9.76
CA PHE A 116 -7.78 3.98 9.43
C PHE A 116 -7.55 5.46 9.14
N VAL A 117 -6.82 6.16 10.03
CA VAL A 117 -6.48 7.58 9.85
C VAL A 117 -5.66 7.79 8.58
N PHE A 118 -4.68 6.92 8.33
CA PHE A 118 -3.88 6.94 7.09
C PHE A 118 -4.76 6.74 5.85
N CYS A 119 -5.61 5.71 5.84
CA CYS A 119 -6.49 5.39 4.72
C CYS A 119 -7.51 6.50 4.47
N MET A 120 -8.02 7.14 5.51
CA MET A 120 -8.93 8.27 5.38
C MET A 120 -8.21 9.49 4.80
N GLY A 121 -7.04 9.85 5.33
CA GLY A 121 -6.24 10.96 4.81
C GLY A 121 -5.80 10.75 3.36
N ASN A 122 -5.34 9.54 3.03
CA ASN A 122 -4.95 9.20 1.65
C ASN A 122 -6.14 9.20 0.69
N GLY A 123 -7.28 8.62 1.08
CA GLY A 123 -8.49 8.64 0.27
C GLY A 123 -9.01 10.05 0.01
N LEU A 124 -9.01 10.90 1.04
CA LEU A 124 -9.36 12.33 0.92
C LEU A 124 -8.40 13.06 -0.01
N LEU A 125 -7.09 12.92 0.20
CA LEU A 125 -6.08 13.62 -0.60
C LEU A 125 -6.18 13.24 -2.09
N GLN A 126 -6.24 11.94 -2.39
CA GLN A 126 -6.30 11.45 -3.78
C GLN A 126 -7.61 11.81 -4.45
N GLY A 127 -8.74 11.62 -3.77
CA GLY A 127 -10.06 11.98 -4.29
C GLY A 127 -10.21 13.49 -4.52
N TYR A 128 -9.73 14.31 -3.57
CA TYR A 128 -9.79 15.76 -3.69
C TYR A 128 -8.88 16.27 -4.81
N TYR A 129 -7.63 15.79 -4.87
CA TYR A 129 -6.68 16.22 -5.88
C TYR A 129 -7.17 15.91 -7.30
N LEU A 130 -7.60 14.67 -7.54
CA LEU A 130 -8.04 14.24 -8.88
C LEU A 130 -9.30 15.00 -9.34
N VAL A 131 -10.26 15.28 -8.45
CA VAL A 131 -11.51 15.93 -8.87
C VAL A 131 -11.40 17.45 -8.95
N TYR A 132 -10.68 18.09 -8.02
CA TYR A 132 -10.71 19.55 -7.90
C TYR A 132 -9.44 20.25 -8.38
N CYS A 133 -8.30 19.56 -8.44
CA CYS A 133 -6.99 20.19 -8.68
C CYS A 133 -6.25 19.66 -9.92
N ALA A 134 -6.56 18.45 -10.37
CA ALA A 134 -5.85 17.83 -11.48
C ALA A 134 -6.41 18.33 -12.82
N GLU A 135 -5.55 18.98 -13.60
CA GLU A 135 -5.84 19.42 -14.96
C GLU A 135 -5.06 18.53 -15.93
N TYR A 136 -5.78 17.87 -16.84
CA TYR A 136 -5.19 17.00 -17.86
C TYR A 136 -5.41 17.59 -19.26
N PRO A 137 -4.42 17.50 -20.16
CA PRO A 137 -4.60 17.91 -21.55
C PRO A 137 -5.61 16.99 -22.26
N ALA A 138 -6.27 17.49 -23.31
CA ALA A 138 -7.29 16.73 -24.04
C ALA A 138 -6.75 15.41 -24.62
N GLU A 139 -5.48 15.39 -25.02
CA GLU A 139 -4.82 14.23 -25.62
C GLU A 139 -4.25 13.23 -24.59
N TRP A 140 -4.54 13.41 -23.29
CA TRP A 140 -3.94 12.59 -22.23
C TRP A 140 -4.17 11.08 -22.39
N TYR A 141 -5.28 10.67 -23.00
CA TYR A 141 -5.57 9.25 -23.28
C TYR A 141 -4.59 8.60 -24.26
N THR A 142 -3.98 9.39 -25.16
CA THR A 142 -2.98 8.91 -26.13
C THR A 142 -1.55 9.07 -25.63
N ASP A 143 -1.37 9.75 -24.50
CA ASP A 143 -0.07 9.95 -23.88
C ASP A 143 0.51 8.61 -23.40
N ILE A 144 1.80 8.41 -23.67
CA ILE A 144 2.55 7.25 -23.19
C ILE A 144 2.48 7.13 -21.66
N ARG A 145 2.45 8.27 -20.95
CA ARG A 145 2.38 8.31 -19.48
C ARG A 145 1.09 7.67 -18.96
N PHE A 146 -0.04 7.96 -19.61
CA PHE A 146 -1.33 7.40 -19.23
C PHE A 146 -1.41 5.91 -19.57
N SER A 147 -1.01 5.53 -20.78
CA SER A 147 -1.05 4.14 -21.25
C SER A 147 -0.13 3.24 -20.42
N LEU A 148 1.11 3.68 -20.20
CA LEU A 148 2.08 2.97 -19.35
C LEU A 148 1.62 2.93 -17.89
N GLY A 149 1.07 4.03 -17.37
CA GLY A 149 0.55 4.09 -16.00
C GLY A 149 -0.59 3.10 -15.75
N ILE A 150 -1.56 3.01 -16.67
CA ILE A 150 -2.65 2.02 -16.58
C ILE A 150 -2.11 0.61 -16.71
N PHE A 151 -1.19 0.36 -17.64
CA PHE A 151 -0.59 -0.96 -17.81
C PHE A 151 0.12 -1.43 -16.53
N LEU A 152 0.96 -0.58 -15.94
CA LEU A 152 1.67 -0.87 -14.70
C LEU A 152 0.71 -1.07 -13.52
N PHE A 153 -0.39 -0.32 -13.47
CA PHE A 153 -1.41 -0.48 -12.45
C PHE A 153 -2.13 -1.84 -12.55
N ILE A 154 -2.59 -2.22 -13.75
CA ILE A 154 -3.27 -3.50 -13.96
C ILE A 154 -2.32 -4.67 -13.69
N LEU A 155 -1.06 -4.55 -14.14
CA LEU A 155 -0.03 -5.55 -13.89
C LEU A 155 0.24 -5.70 -12.38
N GLY A 156 0.43 -4.59 -11.66
CA GLY A 156 0.65 -4.58 -10.22
C GLY A 156 -0.53 -5.17 -9.45
N MET A 157 -1.76 -4.77 -9.79
CA MET A 157 -2.98 -5.30 -9.20
C MET A 157 -3.13 -6.81 -9.47
N GLY A 158 -2.85 -7.27 -10.69
CA GLY A 158 -2.88 -8.70 -11.03
C GLY A 158 -1.89 -9.52 -10.20
N ILE A 159 -0.66 -9.04 -10.06
CA ILE A 159 0.38 -9.68 -9.23
C ILE A 159 -0.05 -9.71 -7.76
N ASN A 160 -0.64 -8.61 -7.26
CA ASN A 160 -1.14 -8.52 -5.89
C ASN A 160 -2.21 -9.56 -5.60
N ILE A 161 -3.28 -9.59 -6.42
CA ILE A 161 -4.41 -10.51 -6.24
C ILE A 161 -3.94 -11.97 -6.33
N HIS A 162 -3.07 -12.28 -7.29
CA HIS A 162 -2.50 -13.61 -7.45
C HIS A 162 -1.65 -14.02 -6.24
N SER A 163 -0.80 -13.12 -5.75
CA SER A 163 0.03 -13.36 -4.57
C SER A 163 -0.81 -13.57 -3.31
N ASP A 164 -1.84 -12.75 -3.11
CA ASP A 164 -2.81 -12.88 -2.02
C ASP A 164 -3.60 -14.19 -2.08
N TYR A 165 -3.95 -14.65 -3.28
CA TYR A 165 -4.59 -15.94 -3.46
C TYR A 165 -3.69 -17.09 -2.99
N ILE A 166 -2.42 -17.11 -3.42
CA ILE A 166 -1.44 -18.11 -2.97
C ILE A 166 -1.27 -18.08 -1.45
N LEU A 167 -1.07 -16.89 -0.86
CA LEU A 167 -0.90 -16.76 0.59
C LEU A 167 -2.12 -17.24 1.40
N ARG A 168 -3.33 -17.03 0.88
CA ARG A 168 -4.56 -17.52 1.51
C ARG A 168 -4.68 -19.04 1.44
N GLN A 169 -4.24 -19.67 0.35
CA GLN A 169 -4.29 -21.12 0.20
C GLN A 169 -3.31 -21.86 1.13
N LEU A 170 -2.23 -21.20 1.55
CA LEU A 170 -1.25 -21.79 2.48
C LEU A 170 -1.79 -22.02 3.90
N ARG A 171 -2.90 -21.40 4.28
CA ARG A 171 -3.50 -21.54 5.62
C ARG A 171 -4.90 -22.12 5.53
N LYS A 172 -5.19 -23.16 6.31
CA LYS A 172 -6.59 -23.56 6.55
C LYS A 172 -7.31 -22.51 7.42
N PRO A 173 -8.64 -22.39 7.33
CA PRO A 173 -9.40 -21.53 8.22
C PRO A 173 -9.10 -21.87 9.70
N GLY A 174 -8.67 -20.88 10.48
CA GLY A 174 -8.27 -21.05 11.88
C GLY A 174 -6.80 -21.47 12.12
N GLU A 175 -6.04 -21.79 11.07
CA GLU A 175 -4.64 -22.16 11.18
C GLU A 175 -3.72 -20.93 11.31
N ILE A 176 -2.82 -20.97 12.30
CA ILE A 176 -1.90 -19.87 12.65
C ILE A 176 -0.44 -20.18 12.25
N ILE A 177 -0.23 -21.23 11.46
CA ILE A 177 1.10 -21.71 11.04
C ILE A 177 1.61 -20.88 9.86
N TYR A 178 2.89 -20.54 9.90
CA TYR A 178 3.60 -19.89 8.80
C TYR A 178 4.20 -20.96 7.89
N ARG A 179 3.91 -20.88 6.59
CA ARG A 179 4.46 -21.76 5.55
C ARG A 179 5.13 -20.90 4.48
N ILE A 180 6.19 -21.43 3.89
CA ILE A 180 6.91 -20.75 2.80
C ILE A 180 6.02 -20.80 1.54
N PRO A 181 5.67 -19.65 0.94
CA PRO A 181 4.90 -19.64 -0.31
C PRO A 181 5.73 -20.25 -1.44
N GLN A 182 5.09 -21.11 -2.23
CA GLN A 182 5.66 -21.70 -3.44
C GLN A 182 4.73 -21.40 -4.61
N GLY A 183 5.30 -21.01 -5.75
CA GLY A 183 4.57 -20.72 -6.99
C GLY A 183 4.45 -19.23 -7.33
N GLY A 184 4.24 -18.95 -8.63
CA GLY A 184 4.13 -17.60 -9.16
C GLY A 184 5.41 -16.77 -8.91
N LEU A 185 5.24 -15.50 -8.60
CA LEU A 185 6.35 -14.57 -8.37
C LEU A 185 7.10 -14.82 -7.04
N PHE A 186 6.56 -15.66 -6.14
CA PHE A 186 7.25 -16.04 -4.91
C PHE A 186 8.50 -16.90 -5.13
N THR A 187 8.71 -17.44 -6.34
CA THR A 187 9.98 -18.10 -6.70
C THR A 187 11.12 -17.11 -6.87
N TYR A 188 10.82 -15.85 -7.16
CA TYR A 188 11.81 -14.79 -7.40
C TYR A 188 11.92 -13.82 -6.21
N VAL A 189 10.80 -13.50 -5.55
CA VAL A 189 10.74 -12.46 -4.50
C VAL A 189 9.92 -12.92 -3.30
N SER A 190 10.49 -12.82 -2.09
CA SER A 190 9.84 -13.21 -0.83
C SER A 190 8.55 -12.42 -0.51
N GLY A 191 8.45 -11.19 -1.01
CA GLY A 191 7.36 -10.25 -0.78
C GLY A 191 6.60 -9.86 -2.04
N ALA A 192 6.34 -10.80 -2.96
CA ALA A 192 5.65 -10.53 -4.24
C ALA A 192 4.35 -9.71 -4.10
N ASN A 193 3.66 -9.86 -2.97
CA ASN A 193 2.42 -9.13 -2.68
C ASN A 193 2.59 -7.62 -2.42
N PHE A 194 3.79 -7.19 -2.00
CA PHE A 194 4.08 -5.78 -1.72
C PHE A 194 4.39 -4.95 -2.97
N LEU A 195 4.55 -5.60 -4.13
CA LEU A 195 4.85 -4.92 -5.40
C LEU A 195 3.71 -4.01 -5.86
N ASP A 196 2.48 -4.24 -5.37
CA ASP A 196 1.33 -3.33 -5.52
C ASP A 196 1.56 -1.93 -4.94
N SER A 197 2.29 -1.86 -3.82
CA SER A 197 2.52 -0.59 -3.12
C SER A 197 3.32 0.37 -3.98
N THR A 198 4.21 -0.13 -4.83
CA THR A 198 5.01 0.66 -5.77
C THR A 198 4.18 1.14 -6.96
N SER A 199 3.31 0.28 -7.54
CA SER A 199 2.41 0.69 -8.63
C SER A 199 1.35 1.70 -8.18
N ARG A 200 0.92 1.65 -6.92
CA ARG A 200 -0.05 2.60 -6.33
C ARG A 200 0.48 4.04 -6.29
N CYS A 201 1.75 4.25 -5.97
CA CYS A 201 2.34 5.58 -5.95
C CYS A 201 2.53 6.16 -7.36
N LEU A 202 2.87 5.31 -8.34
CA LEU A 202 3.16 5.74 -9.71
C LEU A 202 1.95 6.37 -10.42
N MET A 203 0.72 5.99 -10.05
CA MET A 203 -0.49 6.44 -10.72
C MET A 203 -0.89 7.89 -10.38
N THR A 204 -0.37 8.45 -9.29
CA THR A 204 -0.79 9.76 -8.75
C THR A 204 0.27 10.85 -8.83
N THR A 205 1.47 10.53 -9.32
CA THR A 205 2.57 11.49 -9.49
C THR A 205 2.97 11.56 -10.97
N PRO A 206 2.65 12.62 -11.71
CA PRO A 206 3.08 12.78 -13.09
C PRO A 206 4.59 13.10 -13.24
N SER A 207 5.33 13.18 -12.13
CA SER A 207 6.69 13.71 -12.10
C SER A 207 7.56 13.04 -11.04
N LEU A 208 8.04 11.82 -11.31
CA LEU A 208 9.27 11.27 -10.68
C LEU A 208 9.84 10.20 -11.63
N GLU A 209 10.38 10.65 -12.76
CA GLU A 209 11.52 9.96 -13.37
C GLU A 209 12.75 10.35 -12.54
N GLU A 210 13.26 9.45 -11.69
CA GLU A 210 14.67 9.45 -11.28
C GLU A 210 15.08 8.05 -10.81
N PRO A 211 16.29 7.58 -11.15
CA PRO A 211 16.64 6.16 -11.18
C PRO A 211 17.41 5.78 -9.91
N SER A 212 16.70 5.42 -8.84
CA SER A 212 17.32 4.88 -7.61
C SER A 212 16.87 3.45 -7.30
N PHE A 213 16.72 2.64 -8.35
CA PHE A 213 16.14 1.29 -8.26
C PHE A 213 17.14 0.12 -8.22
N HIS A 214 18.44 0.38 -7.95
CA HIS A 214 19.47 -0.65 -8.12
C HIS A 214 20.09 -1.26 -6.84
N SER A 215 19.64 -0.93 -5.61
CA SER A 215 20.37 -1.41 -4.41
C SER A 215 19.61 -2.29 -3.41
N SER A 216 18.33 -2.58 -3.56
CA SER A 216 17.60 -3.41 -2.56
C SER A 216 17.37 -4.88 -2.98
N PHE A 217 18.07 -5.36 -4.02
CA PHE A 217 17.98 -6.74 -4.50
C PHE A 217 19.30 -7.50 -4.27
N LYS A 218 19.61 -7.78 -3.01
CA LYS A 218 20.37 -8.97 -2.61
C LYS A 218 20.38 -9.09 -1.10
N GLU A 219 19.57 -9.99 -0.57
CA GLU A 219 20.04 -10.79 0.56
C GLU A 219 19.60 -12.23 0.37
N THR A 220 20.59 -12.99 -0.11
CA THR A 220 20.59 -14.43 -0.26
C THR A 220 20.47 -15.06 1.13
N LYS A 221 19.65 -16.10 1.21
CA LYS A 221 19.65 -17.07 2.31
C LYS A 221 21.08 -17.50 2.66
N GLU A 222 21.49 -17.33 3.91
CA GLU A 222 22.41 -18.28 4.54
C GLU A 222 22.14 -18.42 6.04
N GLN A 223 22.32 -19.66 6.50
CA GLN A 223 21.96 -20.20 7.80
C GLN A 223 22.70 -19.57 8.99
N GLY A 224 22.06 -19.68 10.17
CA GLY A 224 22.78 -20.21 11.33
C GLY A 224 23.29 -19.20 12.35
N ASN A 225 22.52 -19.06 13.43
CA ASN A 225 23.01 -18.97 14.82
C ASN A 225 24.32 -18.20 15.09
N LYS A 226 24.21 -16.90 15.45
CA LYS A 226 24.97 -16.20 16.51
C LYS A 226 24.73 -14.69 16.44
N ALA A 227 24.32 -14.09 17.55
CA ALA A 227 24.55 -12.68 17.86
C ALA A 227 25.59 -12.61 19.01
N PRO A 228 26.36 -11.52 19.21
CA PRO A 228 26.61 -10.36 18.36
C PRO A 228 28.12 -10.23 18.02
N THR A 229 28.48 -10.09 16.73
CA THR A 229 29.88 -9.85 16.29
C THR A 229 29.97 -8.64 15.37
N ILE A 230 29.17 -7.61 15.64
CA ILE A 230 29.22 -6.33 14.92
C ILE A 230 30.07 -5.31 15.70
N LEU A 231 30.09 -5.39 17.04
CA LEU A 231 30.86 -4.46 17.89
C LEU A 231 32.38 -4.67 17.82
N LEU A 232 32.85 -5.89 17.52
CA LEU A 232 34.28 -6.19 17.39
C LEU A 232 34.89 -5.80 16.03
N LYS A 233 34.05 -5.58 15.00
CA LYS A 233 34.50 -5.19 13.65
C LYS A 233 34.76 -3.69 13.52
N ILE A 234 34.12 -2.86 14.35
CA ILE A 234 34.30 -1.40 14.34
C ILE A 234 35.63 -0.99 15.01
N ILE A 235 36.06 -1.70 16.07
CA ILE A 235 37.31 -1.41 16.78
C ILE A 235 38.56 -1.77 15.97
N LYS A 236 38.46 -2.69 15.00
CA LYS A 236 39.57 -3.08 14.11
C LYS A 236 39.75 -2.16 12.89
N LEU A 237 38.83 -1.22 12.65
CA LEU A 237 38.87 -0.28 11.52
C LEU A 237 39.41 1.11 11.90
N LEU A 238 39.76 1.34 13.17
CA LEU A 238 40.27 2.63 13.68
C LEU A 238 41.73 2.56 14.19
N ASN A 239 42.55 1.64 13.68
CA ASN A 239 43.99 1.62 13.96
C ASN A 239 44.82 1.43 12.67
N LEU A 240 44.73 2.44 11.80
CA LEU A 240 45.78 2.97 10.92
C LEU A 240 45.27 4.26 10.28
#